data_AF-A0A8U0M4V5-F1
#
_entry.id   AF-A0A8U0M4V5-F1
#
_cell.length_a   1.000
_cell.length_b   1.000
_cell.length_c   1.000
_cell.angle_alpha   90.00
_cell.angle_beta   90.00
_cell.angle_gamma   90.00
#
_symmetry.space_group_name_H-M   'P 1'
#
loop_
_entity.id
_entity.type
_entity.pdbx_description
1 polymer ?
#
loop_
_entity_poly.entity_id
_entity_poly.type
_entity_poly.pdbx_seq_one_letter_code
_entity_poly.pdbx_strand_id
1 'polypeptide(L)'
;MFTFDLLVNLTNLSFDNIQYEIENLLIYLGSNSQIIEQKHQYILDDNRLRIPVTCPQENSLAAQYSHRFALHCLEQLQIKTQAPLDIRPTGRAADKSDYQVPVDSSNYILYGGGFSPVVCGDTYRPIPLYLFPPLNSETNSYQDLNYWHYAYQSLDDLWLLYDYGERFALRQLQQVGSPFAQQGRNLCQQIEQLTGKPTYYFLDNRRSWSETQDRAWKCPLTGKEWLIEGSTFNDFIGFKCEESRLVSELSSMVRTRAARPKK
;
A
#
# COMPACT_ATOMS: atom_id res chain seq x y z
N MET A 1 1.93 -12.60 -9.44
CA MET A 1 2.95 -12.49 -8.37
C MET A 1 3.59 -13.84 -8.09
N PHE A 2 4.70 -13.87 -7.39
CA PHE A 2 5.51 -15.07 -7.13
C PHE A 2 5.41 -15.49 -5.67
N THR A 3 5.45 -16.79 -5.40
CA THR A 3 5.41 -17.32 -4.04
C THR A 3 6.74 -17.97 -3.68
N PHE A 4 7.15 -17.80 -2.43
CA PHE A 4 8.37 -18.35 -1.88
C PHE A 4 8.11 -18.93 -0.50
N ASP A 5 8.89 -19.93 -0.12
CA ASP A 5 9.07 -20.35 1.27
C ASP A 5 10.38 -19.77 1.79
N LEU A 6 10.30 -19.02 2.90
CA LEU A 6 11.47 -18.67 3.70
C LEU A 6 11.69 -19.79 4.71
N LEU A 7 12.85 -20.46 4.63
CA LEU A 7 13.18 -21.63 5.42
C LEU A 7 14.32 -21.34 6.38
N VAL A 8 14.05 -21.51 7.66
CA VAL A 8 15.00 -21.28 8.76
C VAL A 8 15.36 -22.62 9.38
N ASN A 9 16.67 -22.89 9.52
CA ASN A 9 17.16 -24.08 10.20
C ASN A 9 17.09 -23.90 11.72
N LEU A 10 16.42 -24.82 12.40
CA LEU A 10 16.23 -24.84 13.85
C LEU A 10 16.87 -26.07 14.53
N THR A 11 17.83 -26.75 13.88
CA THR A 11 18.44 -28.01 14.40
C THR A 11 18.92 -27.91 15.85
N ASN A 12 19.40 -26.74 16.28
CA ASN A 12 19.95 -26.53 17.63
C ASN A 12 19.22 -25.44 18.43
N LEU A 13 18.04 -25.00 17.97
CA LEU A 13 17.32 -23.84 18.53
C LEU A 13 15.81 -24.06 18.49
N SER A 14 15.07 -23.35 19.34
CA SER A 14 13.62 -23.24 19.20
C SER A 14 13.23 -21.99 18.41
N PHE A 15 11.95 -21.91 18.02
CA PHE A 15 11.38 -20.71 17.42
C PHE A 15 11.56 -19.46 18.29
N ASP A 16 11.36 -19.59 19.61
CA ASP A 16 11.50 -18.48 20.57
C ASP A 16 12.89 -17.85 20.54
N ASN A 17 13.93 -18.61 20.17
CA ASN A 17 15.29 -18.07 20.07
C ASN A 17 15.50 -17.11 18.89
N ILE A 18 14.68 -17.22 17.85
CA ILE A 18 14.80 -16.48 16.58
C ILE A 18 13.57 -15.66 16.23
N GLN A 19 12.51 -15.71 17.05
CA GLN A 19 11.25 -15.03 16.82
C GLN A 19 11.44 -13.53 16.56
N TYR A 20 12.24 -12.86 17.38
CA TYR A 20 12.51 -11.43 17.23
C TYR A 20 13.10 -11.08 15.86
N GLU A 21 14.13 -11.80 15.42
CA GLU A 21 14.77 -11.51 14.13
C GLU A 21 13.85 -11.82 12.96
N ILE A 22 13.06 -12.89 13.04
CA ILE A 22 12.11 -13.25 11.98
C ILE A 22 10.98 -12.24 11.88
N GLU A 23 10.37 -11.85 13.00
CA GLU A 23 9.28 -10.87 12.99
C GLU A 23 9.76 -9.53 12.42
N ASN A 24 10.94 -9.07 12.84
CA ASN A 24 11.52 -7.83 12.30
C ASN A 24 11.92 -7.97 10.82
N LEU A 25 12.48 -9.10 10.41
CA LEU A 25 12.77 -9.36 9.00
C LEU A 25 11.51 -9.21 8.14
N LEU A 26 10.41 -9.86 8.53
CA LEU A 26 9.13 -9.79 7.82
C LEU A 26 8.56 -8.37 7.81
N ILE A 27 8.62 -7.65 8.93
CA ILE A 27 8.21 -6.24 9.01
C ILE A 27 9.00 -5.39 8.00
N TYR A 28 10.33 -5.54 7.94
CA TYR A 28 11.16 -4.73 7.07
C TYR A 28 10.98 -5.08 5.59
N LEU A 29 10.86 -6.37 5.24
CA LEU A 29 10.54 -6.81 3.89
C LEU A 29 9.16 -6.28 3.45
N GLY A 30 8.16 -6.32 4.34
CA GLY A 30 6.83 -5.78 4.09
C GLY A 30 6.84 -4.26 3.92
N SER A 31 7.61 -3.54 4.74
CA SER A 31 7.74 -2.08 4.67
C SER A 31 8.37 -1.55 3.37
N ASN A 32 9.13 -2.40 2.66
CA ASN A 32 9.66 -2.09 1.34
C ASN A 32 8.81 -2.71 0.21
N SER A 33 7.66 -3.31 0.53
CA SER A 33 6.80 -4.06 -0.40
C SER A 33 7.52 -5.20 -1.14
N GLN A 34 8.57 -5.79 -0.53
CA GLN A 34 9.23 -6.98 -1.08
C GLN A 34 8.37 -8.23 -0.88
N ILE A 35 7.62 -8.25 0.23
CA ILE A 35 6.52 -9.19 0.47
C ILE A 35 5.22 -8.38 0.63
N ILE A 36 4.07 -8.96 0.25
CA ILE A 36 2.80 -8.22 0.19
C ILE A 36 1.80 -8.60 1.29
N GLU A 37 2.01 -9.70 2.00
CA GLU A 37 1.18 -10.10 3.13
C GLU A 37 1.56 -9.36 4.42
N GLN A 38 0.56 -9.07 5.25
CA GLN A 38 0.75 -8.49 6.59
C GLN A 38 0.73 -9.55 7.71
N LYS A 39 0.20 -10.74 7.41
CA LYS A 39 0.10 -11.85 8.36
C LYS A 39 0.72 -13.08 7.75
N HIS A 40 1.67 -13.66 8.46
CA HIS A 40 2.41 -14.83 8.02
C HIS A 40 2.05 -16.04 8.86
N GLN A 41 2.05 -17.21 8.22
CA GLN A 41 1.96 -18.48 8.91
C GLN A 41 3.37 -18.96 9.24
N TYR A 42 3.58 -19.33 10.50
CA TYR A 42 4.80 -19.95 10.99
C TYR A 42 4.58 -21.44 11.07
N ILE A 43 5.23 -22.20 10.18
CA ILE A 43 4.99 -23.64 10.03
C ILE A 43 6.25 -24.37 10.48
N LEU A 44 6.18 -25.02 11.63
CA LEU A 44 7.26 -25.85 12.15
C LEU A 44 7.14 -27.26 11.57
N ASP A 45 8.19 -27.71 10.91
CA ASP A 45 8.35 -29.04 10.34
C ASP A 45 9.69 -29.61 10.81
N ASP A 46 9.63 -30.51 11.80
CA ASP A 46 10.79 -31.01 12.57
C ASP A 46 11.72 -29.87 13.03
N ASN A 47 12.93 -29.81 12.47
CA ASN A 47 13.97 -28.86 12.79
C ASN A 47 14.01 -27.68 11.80
N ARG A 48 12.88 -27.36 11.16
CA ARG A 48 12.79 -26.31 10.15
C ARG A 48 11.54 -25.49 10.36
N LEU A 49 11.71 -24.17 10.39
CA LEU A 49 10.60 -23.22 10.28
C LEU A 49 10.42 -22.83 8.82
N ARG A 50 9.19 -22.90 8.34
CA ARG A 50 8.77 -22.48 7.01
C ARG A 50 7.78 -21.33 7.11
N ILE A 51 8.03 -20.29 6.33
CA ILE A 51 7.19 -19.08 6.27
C ILE A 51 6.88 -18.79 4.80
N PRO A 52 5.65 -19.06 4.34
CA PRO A 52 5.22 -18.72 3.00
C PRO A 52 5.08 -17.20 2.83
N VAL A 53 5.57 -16.67 1.72
CA VAL A 53 5.45 -15.25 1.35
C VAL A 53 5.11 -15.10 -0.14
N THR A 54 4.41 -14.02 -0.49
CA THR A 54 4.16 -13.61 -1.87
C THR A 54 4.92 -12.32 -2.17
N CYS A 55 5.58 -12.30 -3.33
CA CYS A 55 6.41 -11.21 -3.78
C CYS A 55 5.92 -10.65 -5.13
N PRO A 56 6.04 -9.34 -5.37
CA PRO A 56 5.66 -8.73 -6.65
C PRO A 56 6.43 -9.29 -7.86
N GLN A 57 7.73 -9.59 -7.69
CA GLN A 57 8.65 -10.07 -8.73
C GLN A 57 9.51 -11.24 -8.23
N GLU A 58 10.15 -11.96 -9.15
CA GLU A 58 11.05 -13.09 -8.83
C GLU A 58 12.25 -12.65 -7.98
N ASN A 59 12.73 -11.43 -8.20
CA ASN A 59 13.90 -10.87 -7.53
C ASN A 59 13.55 -9.92 -6.39
N SER A 60 12.30 -9.84 -5.92
CA SER A 60 11.90 -8.89 -4.87
C SER A 60 12.70 -9.06 -3.57
N LEU A 61 13.16 -10.28 -3.26
CA LEU A 61 13.95 -10.58 -2.06
C LEU A 61 15.46 -10.34 -2.22
N ALA A 62 15.91 -9.73 -3.32
CA ALA A 62 17.32 -9.41 -3.52
C ALA A 62 17.83 -8.38 -2.49
N ALA A 63 19.03 -8.58 -1.96
CA ALA A 63 19.61 -7.75 -0.89
C ALA A 63 19.70 -6.25 -1.23
N GLN A 64 19.84 -5.90 -2.51
CA GLN A 64 19.88 -4.51 -2.99
C GLN A 64 18.57 -3.74 -2.76
N TYR A 65 17.46 -4.45 -2.61
CA TYR A 65 16.13 -3.89 -2.36
C TYR A 65 15.79 -3.81 -0.87
N SER A 66 16.60 -4.47 -0.03
CA SER A 66 16.32 -4.64 1.38
C SER A 66 16.54 -3.37 2.18
N HIS A 67 15.69 -3.19 3.17
CA HIS A 67 15.94 -2.25 4.26
C HIS A 67 17.25 -2.63 4.97
N ARG A 68 18.02 -1.65 5.43
CA ARG A 68 19.29 -1.92 6.15
C ARG A 68 19.11 -2.86 7.35
N PHE A 69 18.03 -2.67 8.11
CA PHE A 69 17.72 -3.56 9.24
C PHE A 69 17.22 -4.96 8.83
N ALA A 70 16.65 -5.15 7.65
CA ALA A 70 16.35 -6.49 7.15
C ALA A 70 17.63 -7.29 6.94
N LEU A 71 18.67 -6.65 6.39
CA LEU A 71 19.99 -7.26 6.23
C LEU A 71 20.60 -7.62 7.60
N HIS A 72 20.48 -6.74 8.59
CA HIS A 72 20.90 -7.04 9.95
C HIS A 72 20.16 -8.25 10.55
N CYS A 73 18.83 -8.35 10.38
CA CYS A 73 18.07 -9.51 10.82
C CYS A 73 18.55 -10.80 10.13
N LEU A 74 18.82 -10.76 8.83
CA LEU A 74 19.38 -11.91 8.10
C LEU A 74 20.73 -12.35 8.66
N GLU A 75 21.62 -11.42 8.98
CA GLU A 75 22.91 -11.71 9.62
C GLU A 75 22.74 -12.34 11.00
N GLN A 76 21.85 -11.79 11.84
CA GLN A 76 21.58 -12.34 13.17
C GLN A 76 20.96 -13.73 13.11
N LEU A 77 20.05 -13.97 12.15
CA LEU A 77 19.50 -15.29 11.90
C LEU A 77 20.60 -16.27 11.54
N GLN A 78 21.47 -15.92 10.60
CA GLN A 78 22.57 -16.78 10.18
C GLN A 78 23.52 -17.12 11.34
N ILE A 79 23.82 -16.15 12.22
CA ILE A 79 24.66 -16.38 13.41
C ILE A 79 23.98 -17.36 14.37
N LYS A 80 22.69 -17.15 14.67
CA LYS A 80 21.94 -18.00 15.61
C LYS A 80 21.78 -19.42 15.07
N THR A 81 21.25 -19.56 13.86
CA THR A 81 20.94 -20.85 13.25
C THR A 81 22.16 -21.59 12.74
N GLN A 82 23.31 -20.91 12.64
CA GLN A 82 24.53 -21.40 12.00
C GLN A 82 24.30 -21.81 10.53
N ALA A 83 23.26 -21.26 9.89
CA ALA A 83 22.88 -21.55 8.51
C ALA A 83 22.22 -20.31 7.87
N PRO A 84 22.46 -20.03 6.58
CA PRO A 84 21.76 -18.93 5.91
C PRO A 84 20.26 -19.21 5.81
N LEU A 85 19.47 -18.15 5.65
CA LEU A 85 18.07 -18.26 5.26
C LEU A 85 17.97 -18.92 3.87
N ASP A 86 17.24 -20.01 3.75
CA ASP A 86 17.00 -20.71 2.48
C ASP A 86 15.68 -20.19 1.87
N ILE A 87 15.75 -19.57 0.70
CA ILE A 87 14.60 -18.99 -0.01
C ILE A 87 14.26 -19.91 -1.18
N ARG A 88 13.10 -20.56 -1.12
CA ARG A 88 12.66 -21.51 -2.15
C ARG A 88 11.46 -21.00 -2.93
N PRO A 89 11.55 -20.85 -4.26
CA PRO A 89 10.38 -20.57 -5.09
C PRO A 89 9.37 -21.71 -4.98
N THR A 90 8.10 -21.39 -4.76
CA THR A 90 7.00 -22.36 -4.67
C THR A 90 6.00 -22.24 -5.82
N GLY A 91 6.10 -21.18 -6.62
CA GLY A 91 5.27 -20.98 -7.81
C GLY A 91 4.77 -19.55 -7.95
N ARG A 92 3.49 -19.41 -8.30
CA ARG A 92 2.82 -18.13 -8.51
C ARG A 92 1.51 -18.09 -7.73
N ALA A 93 1.21 -16.92 -7.16
CA ALA A 93 -0.06 -16.68 -6.48
C ALA A 93 -1.18 -16.59 -7.54
N ALA A 94 -2.10 -17.55 -7.52
CA ALA A 94 -3.16 -17.68 -8.54
C ALA A 94 -4.15 -16.51 -8.52
N ASP A 95 -4.45 -16.00 -7.32
CA ASP A 95 -5.31 -14.84 -7.06
C ASP A 95 -4.66 -13.49 -7.41
N LYS A 96 -3.37 -13.50 -7.76
CA LYS A 96 -2.57 -12.34 -8.19
C LYS A 96 -1.93 -12.57 -9.56
N SER A 97 -2.55 -13.41 -10.39
CA SER A 97 -2.03 -13.81 -11.70
C SER A 97 -2.06 -12.67 -12.74
N ASP A 98 -2.96 -11.71 -12.57
CA ASP A 98 -3.15 -10.54 -13.44
C ASP A 98 -2.20 -9.38 -13.12
N TYR A 99 -1.54 -9.41 -11.96
CA TYR A 99 -0.65 -8.33 -11.54
C TYR A 99 0.63 -8.31 -12.37
N GLN A 100 0.91 -7.14 -12.94
CA GLN A 100 2.17 -6.80 -13.58
C GLN A 100 2.73 -5.54 -12.93
N VAL A 101 4.03 -5.55 -12.65
CA VAL A 101 4.73 -4.36 -12.13
C VAL A 101 4.74 -3.28 -13.21
N PRO A 102 4.29 -2.05 -12.91
CA PRO A 102 4.40 -0.94 -13.83
C PRO A 102 5.88 -0.60 -14.11
N VAL A 103 6.26 -0.51 -15.39
CA VAL A 103 7.66 -0.26 -15.80
C VAL A 103 7.96 1.20 -16.13
N ASP A 104 6.93 2.01 -16.40
CA ASP A 104 7.05 3.45 -16.64
C ASP A 104 5.73 4.12 -16.29
N SER A 105 5.81 5.18 -15.48
CA SER A 105 4.65 5.93 -15.04
C SER A 105 4.82 7.40 -15.42
N SER A 106 3.85 7.98 -16.11
CA SER A 106 3.83 9.41 -16.46
C SER A 106 3.65 10.29 -15.22
N ASN A 107 2.92 9.77 -14.24
CA ASN A 107 2.65 10.40 -12.95
C ASN A 107 2.43 9.32 -11.87
N TYR A 108 2.40 9.70 -10.61
CA TYR A 108 2.11 8.80 -9.50
C TYR A 108 0.83 9.22 -8.77
N ILE A 109 0.19 8.26 -8.11
CA ILE A 109 -0.97 8.52 -7.26
C ILE A 109 -0.69 7.94 -5.88
N LEU A 110 -0.80 8.75 -4.84
CA LEU A 110 -0.81 8.28 -3.46
C LEU A 110 -2.22 7.81 -3.12
N TYR A 111 -2.39 6.51 -2.98
CA TYR A 111 -3.65 5.85 -2.70
C TYR A 111 -3.41 4.67 -1.76
N GLY A 112 -4.16 4.59 -0.67
CA GLY A 112 -3.91 3.57 0.37
C GLY A 112 -4.59 2.22 0.12
N GLY A 113 -5.15 2.00 -1.07
CA GLY A 113 -5.68 0.70 -1.46
C GLY A 113 -4.60 -0.23 -2.02
N GLY A 114 -4.59 -1.49 -1.57
CA GLY A 114 -3.66 -2.52 -2.01
C GLY A 114 -2.45 -2.70 -1.10
N PHE A 115 -1.36 -3.26 -1.65
CA PHE A 115 -0.16 -3.60 -0.87
C PHE A 115 0.90 -2.49 -0.84
N SER A 116 0.80 -1.49 -1.72
CA SER A 116 1.71 -0.34 -1.78
C SER A 116 0.90 0.95 -1.86
N PRO A 117 1.29 2.01 -1.13
CA PRO A 117 0.59 3.29 -1.14
C PRO A 117 0.83 4.13 -2.41
N VAL A 118 1.77 3.72 -3.28
CA VAL A 118 2.10 4.45 -4.51
C VAL A 118 1.62 3.64 -5.72
N VAL A 119 0.81 4.28 -6.54
CA VAL A 119 0.14 3.67 -7.69
C VAL A 119 0.63 4.35 -8.98
N CYS A 120 0.78 3.54 -10.04
CA CYS A 120 1.08 4.04 -11.38
C CYS A 120 -0.11 4.84 -11.93
N GLY A 121 0.13 6.08 -12.35
CA GLY A 121 -0.89 6.98 -12.86
C GLY A 121 -1.49 6.58 -14.22
N ASP A 122 -0.88 5.65 -14.95
CA ASP A 122 -1.34 5.20 -16.26
C ASP A 122 -2.07 3.85 -16.19
N THR A 123 -1.61 2.94 -15.31
CA THR A 123 -2.16 1.58 -15.19
C THR A 123 -3.02 1.37 -13.94
N TYR A 124 -2.96 2.31 -12.99
CA TYR A 124 -3.59 2.22 -11.67
C TYR A 124 -3.21 0.98 -10.86
N ARG A 125 -2.07 0.37 -11.18
CA ARG A 125 -1.51 -0.76 -10.44
C ARG A 125 -0.52 -0.26 -9.37
N PRO A 126 -0.50 -0.89 -8.18
CA PRO A 126 0.47 -0.54 -7.13
C PRO A 126 1.90 -0.81 -7.58
N ILE A 127 2.81 0.11 -7.23
CA ILE A 127 4.23 0.03 -7.48
C ILE A 127 4.92 -0.44 -6.21
N PRO A 128 5.66 -1.58 -6.21
CA PRO A 128 6.41 -2.00 -5.04
C PRO A 128 7.40 -0.92 -4.60
N LEU A 129 7.40 -0.57 -3.30
CA LEU A 129 8.20 0.55 -2.81
C LEU A 129 9.70 0.37 -3.06
N TYR A 130 10.23 -0.86 -3.03
CA TYR A 130 11.65 -1.11 -3.34
C TYR A 130 12.08 -0.75 -4.77
N LEU A 131 11.15 -0.53 -5.71
CA LEU A 131 11.41 -0.02 -7.06
C LEU A 131 11.31 1.51 -7.15
N PHE A 132 10.89 2.15 -6.06
CA PHE A 132 10.73 3.58 -5.94
C PHE A 132 11.99 4.18 -5.30
N PRO A 133 12.36 5.45 -5.55
CA PRO A 133 13.44 6.08 -4.81
C PRO A 133 13.10 6.14 -3.30
N PRO A 134 14.00 5.71 -2.40
CA PRO A 134 13.71 5.72 -0.98
C PRO A 134 13.57 7.15 -0.44
N LEU A 135 12.60 7.36 0.45
CA LEU A 135 12.47 8.65 1.15
C LEU A 135 13.63 8.88 2.13
N ASN A 136 14.17 7.80 2.70
CA ASN A 136 15.41 7.81 3.45
C ASN A 136 16.43 6.86 2.78
N SER A 137 17.43 7.46 2.13
CA SER A 137 18.46 6.73 1.40
C SER A 137 19.47 6.00 2.30
N GLU A 138 19.68 6.44 3.54
CA GLU A 138 20.65 5.81 4.46
C GLU A 138 20.18 4.44 4.94
N THR A 139 18.87 4.26 5.08
CA THR A 139 18.24 3.03 5.57
C THR A 139 17.50 2.27 4.49
N ASN A 140 17.36 2.85 3.29
CA ASN A 140 16.51 2.37 2.21
C ASN A 140 15.05 2.16 2.68
N SER A 141 14.48 3.23 3.24
CA SER A 141 13.22 3.20 3.99
C SER A 141 12.13 4.11 3.41
N TYR A 142 10.88 3.70 3.65
CA TYR A 142 9.64 4.37 3.26
C TYR A 142 8.74 4.62 4.48
N GLN A 143 9.33 4.80 5.66
CA GLN A 143 8.62 4.84 6.95
C GLN A 143 7.41 5.78 6.96
N ASP A 144 7.54 7.03 6.48
CA ASP A 144 6.43 7.98 6.46
C ASP A 144 5.29 7.56 5.51
N LEU A 145 5.63 6.96 4.37
CA LEU A 145 4.65 6.38 3.45
C LEU A 145 3.93 5.18 4.07
N ASN A 146 4.67 4.31 4.74
CA ASN A 146 4.10 3.15 5.43
C ASN A 146 3.16 3.58 6.56
N TYR A 147 3.53 4.58 7.36
CA TYR A 147 2.65 5.12 8.40
C TYR A 147 1.38 5.72 7.82
N TRP A 148 1.49 6.51 6.74
CA TRP A 148 0.31 7.02 6.05
C TRP A 148 -0.56 5.89 5.49
N HIS A 149 0.05 4.85 4.92
CA HIS A 149 -0.65 3.69 4.36
C HIS A 149 -1.42 2.90 5.43
N TYR A 150 -0.77 2.58 6.56
CA TYR A 150 -1.44 1.90 7.66
C TYR A 150 -2.55 2.74 8.28
N ALA A 151 -2.36 4.06 8.36
CA ALA A 151 -3.42 4.97 8.79
C ALA A 151 -4.60 4.96 7.80
N TYR A 152 -4.34 4.95 6.48
CA TYR A 152 -5.38 4.81 5.48
C TYR A 152 -6.20 3.53 5.69
N GLN A 153 -5.52 2.38 5.76
CA GLN A 153 -6.17 1.07 5.92
C GLN A 153 -6.99 1.01 7.21
N SER A 154 -6.47 1.56 8.31
CA SER A 154 -7.19 1.65 9.59
C SER A 154 -8.43 2.53 9.49
N LEU A 155 -8.36 3.65 8.76
CA LEU A 155 -9.51 4.52 8.52
C LEU A 155 -10.55 3.83 7.62
N ASP A 156 -10.11 3.07 6.63
CA ASP A 156 -10.98 2.28 5.76
C ASP A 156 -11.74 1.20 6.55
N ASP A 157 -11.04 0.48 7.42
CA ASP A 157 -11.65 -0.49 8.35
C ASP A 157 -12.64 0.20 9.30
N LEU A 158 -12.27 1.34 9.89
CA LEU A 158 -13.17 2.11 10.76
C LEU A 158 -14.42 2.62 10.04
N TRP A 159 -14.30 2.93 8.74
CA TRP A 159 -15.44 3.28 7.90
C TRP A 159 -16.40 2.11 7.75
N LEU A 160 -15.88 0.89 7.53
CA LEU A 160 -16.70 -0.33 7.40
C LEU A 160 -17.42 -0.72 8.70
N LEU A 161 -16.92 -0.26 9.86
CA LEU A 161 -17.54 -0.53 11.17
C LEU A 161 -18.78 0.33 11.48
N TYR A 162 -19.28 1.13 10.51
CA TYR A 162 -20.47 1.96 10.61
C TYR A 162 -20.52 2.78 11.93
N ASP A 163 -21.36 2.36 12.89
CA ASP A 163 -21.75 3.14 14.07
C ASP A 163 -20.60 3.59 14.99
N TYR A 164 -19.46 2.90 14.95
CA TYR A 164 -18.37 3.12 15.91
C TYR A 164 -17.27 4.07 15.42
N GLY A 165 -17.07 4.18 14.11
CA GLY A 165 -15.91 4.86 13.53
C GLY A 165 -16.16 5.63 12.24
N GLU A 166 -17.31 5.41 11.58
CA GLU A 166 -17.56 5.88 10.21
C GLU A 166 -17.40 7.39 10.07
N ARG A 167 -17.99 8.16 10.98
CA ARG A 167 -17.93 9.63 10.90
C ARG A 167 -16.51 10.18 11.04
N PHE A 168 -15.68 9.56 11.88
CA PHE A 168 -14.29 9.97 12.03
C PHE A 168 -13.50 9.61 10.78
N ALA A 169 -13.62 8.37 10.31
CA ALA A 169 -12.96 7.88 9.11
C ALA A 169 -13.29 8.73 7.88
N LEU A 170 -14.58 8.97 7.61
CA LEU A 170 -15.03 9.78 6.48
C LEU A 170 -14.48 11.21 6.53
N ARG A 171 -14.40 11.82 7.71
CA ARG A 171 -13.80 13.15 7.85
C ARG A 171 -12.33 13.15 7.47
N GLN A 172 -11.57 12.13 7.89
CA GLN A 172 -10.16 12.04 7.55
C GLN A 172 -9.94 11.77 6.05
N LEU A 173 -10.69 10.82 5.47
CA LEU A 173 -10.50 10.38 4.09
C LEU A 173 -11.04 11.37 3.04
N GLN A 174 -12.17 12.04 3.32
CA GLN A 174 -12.87 12.86 2.30
C GLN A 174 -12.56 14.34 2.38
N GLN A 175 -12.19 14.86 3.56
CA GLN A 175 -11.98 16.29 3.71
C GLN A 175 -10.54 16.64 3.34
N VAL A 176 -10.37 17.43 2.30
CA VAL A 176 -9.05 17.89 1.87
C VAL A 176 -8.30 18.65 2.98
N GLY A 177 -9.03 19.27 3.92
CA GLY A 177 -8.46 19.94 5.08
C GLY A 177 -8.16 19.03 6.28
N SER A 178 -8.40 17.72 6.21
CA SER A 178 -8.12 16.83 7.34
C SER A 178 -6.60 16.71 7.59
N PRO A 179 -6.16 16.44 8.83
CA PRO A 179 -4.76 16.14 9.10
C PRO A 179 -4.22 15.00 8.23
N PHE A 180 -5.02 13.95 8.03
CA PHE A 180 -4.66 12.81 7.18
C PHE A 180 -4.42 13.22 5.71
N ALA A 181 -5.31 14.02 5.14
CA ALA A 181 -5.19 14.49 3.75
C ALA A 181 -4.04 15.48 3.57
N GLN A 182 -3.78 16.32 4.58
CA GLN A 182 -2.62 17.21 4.56
C GLN A 182 -1.30 16.42 4.59
N GLN A 183 -1.19 15.39 5.44
CA GLN A 183 -0.02 14.52 5.47
C GLN A 183 0.20 13.83 4.11
N GLY A 184 -0.86 13.26 3.52
CA GLY A 184 -0.77 12.61 2.22
C GLY A 184 -0.35 13.55 1.09
N ARG A 185 -0.88 14.78 1.06
CA ARG A 185 -0.43 15.80 0.07
C ARG A 185 1.03 16.21 0.27
N ASN A 186 1.50 16.32 1.51
CA ASN A 186 2.90 16.62 1.79
C ASN A 186 3.81 15.49 1.28
N LEU A 187 3.40 14.22 1.46
CA LEU A 187 4.11 13.07 0.89
C LEU A 187 4.12 13.12 -0.64
N CYS A 188 3.01 13.49 -1.29
CA CYS A 188 2.98 13.66 -2.73
C CYS A 188 4.00 14.71 -3.22
N GLN A 189 4.13 15.84 -2.50
CA GLN A 189 5.13 16.85 -2.83
C GLN A 189 6.56 16.31 -2.69
N GLN A 190 6.86 15.53 -1.66
CA GLN A 190 8.17 14.90 -1.49
C GLN A 190 8.48 13.90 -2.63
N ILE A 191 7.50 13.07 -2.99
CA ILE A 191 7.59 12.12 -4.11
C ILE A 191 7.85 12.86 -5.43
N GLU A 192 7.11 13.95 -5.70
CA GLU A 192 7.29 14.76 -6.90
C GLU A 192 8.67 15.43 -6.93
N GLN A 193 9.19 15.90 -5.80
CA GLN A 193 10.56 16.45 -5.70
C GLN A 193 11.63 15.39 -5.98
N LEU A 194 11.46 14.17 -5.46
CA LEU A 194 12.43 13.08 -5.63
C LEU A 194 12.45 12.50 -7.05
N THR A 195 11.28 12.44 -7.70
CA THR A 195 11.13 11.76 -8.99
C THR A 195 11.04 12.70 -10.18
N GLY A 196 10.75 13.99 -9.95
CA GLY A 196 10.43 14.95 -11.00
C GLY A 196 9.11 14.66 -11.71
N LYS A 197 8.31 13.72 -11.22
CA LYS A 197 7.03 13.32 -11.84
C LYS A 197 5.85 13.87 -11.04
N PRO A 198 4.80 14.39 -11.71
CA PRO A 198 3.56 14.77 -11.06
C PRO A 198 3.07 13.68 -10.11
N THR A 199 2.76 14.04 -8.87
CA THR A 199 2.24 13.08 -7.90
C THR A 199 0.92 13.59 -7.33
N TYR A 200 -0.16 12.84 -7.57
CA TYR A 200 -1.50 13.21 -7.15
C TYR A 200 -1.88 12.52 -5.85
N TYR A 201 -2.56 13.25 -4.98
CA TYR A 201 -3.21 12.68 -3.81
C TYR A 201 -4.62 12.21 -4.18
N PHE A 202 -4.94 10.96 -3.85
CA PHE A 202 -6.28 10.41 -4.00
C PHE A 202 -7.16 10.84 -2.81
N LEU A 203 -8.15 11.68 -3.07
CA LEU A 203 -9.14 12.10 -2.08
C LEU A 203 -10.37 11.20 -2.20
N ASP A 204 -10.72 10.43 -1.16
CA ASP A 204 -11.89 9.55 -1.21
C ASP A 204 -13.20 10.32 -1.42
N ASN A 205 -14.11 9.75 -2.22
CA ASN A 205 -15.41 10.35 -2.50
C ASN A 205 -16.57 9.42 -2.14
N ARG A 206 -16.65 9.07 -0.86
CA ARG A 206 -17.73 8.23 -0.31
C ARG A 206 -18.92 9.06 0.19
N ARG A 207 -19.20 10.19 -0.45
CA ARG A 207 -20.21 11.15 0.01
C ARG A 207 -21.60 10.65 -0.35
N SER A 208 -22.57 10.90 0.52
CA SER A 208 -23.98 10.54 0.26
C SER A 208 -24.66 11.56 -0.66
N TRP A 209 -24.11 11.77 -1.85
CA TRP A 209 -24.60 12.71 -2.86
C TRP A 209 -25.46 12.02 -3.92
N SER A 210 -26.33 12.79 -4.59
CA SER A 210 -26.95 12.34 -5.84
C SER A 210 -25.93 12.41 -6.99
N GLU A 211 -26.20 11.72 -8.11
CA GLU A 211 -25.33 11.79 -9.29
C GLU A 211 -25.11 13.22 -9.77
N THR A 212 -26.18 14.03 -9.78
CA THR A 212 -26.10 15.44 -10.17
C THR A 212 -25.21 16.25 -9.23
N GLN A 213 -25.29 16.00 -7.92
CA GLN A 213 -24.45 16.68 -6.94
C GLN A 213 -22.99 16.27 -7.08
N ASP A 214 -22.75 14.97 -7.28
CA ASP A 214 -21.42 14.41 -7.40
C ASP A 214 -20.70 14.94 -8.64
N ARG A 215 -21.35 14.90 -9.80
CA ARG A 215 -20.80 15.45 -11.05
C ARG A 215 -20.59 16.97 -11.01
N ALA A 216 -21.34 17.69 -10.20
CA ALA A 216 -21.17 19.13 -9.99
C ALA A 216 -20.13 19.48 -8.90
N TRP A 217 -19.48 18.48 -8.29
CA TRP A 217 -18.47 18.71 -7.27
C TRP A 217 -17.28 19.44 -7.87
N LYS A 218 -17.00 20.64 -7.35
CA LYS A 218 -15.81 21.43 -7.70
C LYS A 218 -14.59 20.96 -6.92
N CYS A 219 -13.40 21.17 -7.50
CA CYS A 219 -12.15 20.91 -6.81
C CYS A 219 -12.13 21.65 -5.46
N PRO A 220 -11.92 20.96 -4.32
CA PRO A 220 -12.06 21.58 -3.01
C PRO A 220 -10.90 22.52 -2.65
N LEU A 221 -9.83 22.57 -3.46
CA LEU A 221 -8.72 23.51 -3.28
C LEU A 221 -8.78 24.71 -4.24
N THR A 222 -9.17 24.49 -5.49
CA THR A 222 -9.15 25.56 -6.52
C THR A 222 -10.52 26.11 -6.87
N GLY A 223 -11.60 25.40 -6.51
CA GLY A 223 -12.97 25.74 -6.90
C GLY A 223 -13.29 25.52 -8.39
N LYS A 224 -12.32 25.03 -9.18
CA LYS A 224 -12.48 24.79 -10.61
C LYS A 224 -13.25 23.50 -10.89
N GLU A 225 -13.78 23.40 -12.11
CA GLU A 225 -14.23 22.12 -12.64
C GLU A 225 -13.04 21.17 -12.76
N TRP A 226 -13.29 19.91 -12.47
CA TRP A 226 -12.27 18.87 -12.44
C TRP A 226 -12.84 17.47 -12.74
N LEU A 227 -14.13 17.38 -13.07
CA LEU A 227 -14.74 16.17 -13.59
C LEU A 227 -14.08 15.82 -14.93
N ILE A 228 -13.67 14.57 -15.09
CA ILE A 228 -13.22 14.03 -16.37
C ILE A 228 -14.46 13.72 -17.20
N GLU A 229 -14.62 14.39 -18.33
CA GLU A 229 -15.76 14.17 -19.22
C GLU A 229 -15.83 12.70 -19.66
N GLY A 230 -17.04 12.12 -19.62
CA GLY A 230 -17.26 10.71 -19.96
C GLY A 230 -16.93 9.70 -18.85
N SER A 231 -16.33 10.14 -17.73
CA SER A 231 -16.06 9.24 -16.61
C SER A 231 -17.32 8.66 -15.97
N THR A 232 -17.16 7.43 -15.49
CA THR A 232 -18.18 6.58 -14.87
C THR A 232 -17.74 6.15 -13.47
N PHE A 233 -18.67 5.61 -12.69
CA PHE A 233 -18.36 5.11 -11.34
C PHE A 233 -17.48 3.85 -11.32
N ASN A 234 -17.22 3.22 -12.47
CA ASN A 234 -16.30 2.08 -12.59
C ASN A 234 -14.86 2.53 -12.85
N ASP A 235 -14.65 3.80 -13.21
CA ASP A 235 -13.32 4.33 -13.45
C ASP A 235 -12.64 4.63 -12.11
N PHE A 236 -11.36 4.28 -12.01
CA PHE A 236 -10.56 4.56 -10.82
C PHE A 236 -10.47 6.06 -10.53
N ILE A 237 -10.50 6.90 -11.57
CA ILE A 237 -10.46 8.36 -11.46
C ILE A 237 -11.62 8.96 -12.26
N GLY A 238 -12.52 9.63 -11.55
CA GLY A 238 -13.57 10.46 -12.15
C GLY A 238 -13.26 11.95 -12.12
N PHE A 239 -12.38 12.37 -11.21
CA PHE A 239 -11.98 13.77 -11.05
C PHE A 239 -10.47 13.92 -11.04
N LYS A 240 -9.96 14.93 -11.74
CA LYS A 240 -8.53 15.26 -11.78
C LYS A 240 -8.32 16.77 -11.84
N CYS A 241 -7.56 17.29 -10.88
CA CYS A 241 -7.13 18.69 -10.87
C CYS A 241 -5.60 18.77 -10.98
N GLU A 242 -5.13 19.24 -12.13
CA GLU A 242 -3.69 19.38 -12.42
C GLU A 242 -2.98 20.36 -11.48
N GLU A 243 -3.60 21.51 -11.24
CA GLU A 243 -3.04 22.60 -10.42
C GLU A 243 -2.85 22.21 -8.96
N SER A 244 -3.78 21.44 -8.40
CA SER A 244 -3.74 21.07 -6.97
C SER A 244 -3.18 19.68 -6.71
N ARG A 245 -2.79 18.95 -7.76
CA ARG A 245 -2.37 17.54 -7.68
C ARG A 245 -3.37 16.68 -6.90
N LEU A 246 -4.66 16.86 -7.19
CA LEU A 246 -5.73 16.05 -6.61
C LEU A 246 -6.39 15.17 -7.66
N VAL A 247 -6.67 13.93 -7.28
CA VAL A 247 -7.55 13.01 -8.00
C VAL A 247 -8.60 12.44 -7.07
N SER A 248 -9.73 12.03 -7.63
CA SER A 248 -10.81 11.41 -6.87
C SER A 248 -11.67 10.52 -7.78
N GLU A 249 -12.42 9.62 -7.17
CA GLU A 249 -13.42 8.77 -7.81
C GLU A 249 -14.79 9.46 -7.90
N LEU A 250 -15.64 8.97 -8.80
CA LEU A 250 -17.09 9.21 -8.70
C LEU A 250 -17.66 8.38 -7.55
N SER A 251 -18.61 8.93 -6.82
CA SER A 251 -19.13 8.31 -5.61
C SER A 251 -19.97 7.07 -5.92
N SER A 252 -19.54 5.91 -5.41
CA SER A 252 -20.31 4.67 -5.47
C SER A 252 -21.57 4.69 -4.59
N MET A 253 -21.64 5.62 -3.62
CA MET A 253 -22.75 5.76 -2.66
C MET A 253 -24.01 6.40 -3.25
N VAL A 254 -23.94 6.89 -4.50
CA VAL A 254 -25.09 7.43 -5.24
C VAL A 254 -26.23 6.40 -5.34
N ARG A 255 -25.93 5.10 -5.31
CA ARG A 255 -26.92 4.01 -5.47
C ARG A 255 -27.43 3.39 -4.16
N THR A 256 -26.67 3.42 -3.06
CA THR A 256 -27.07 2.77 -1.79
C THR A 256 -28.31 3.38 -1.15
N ARG A 257 -28.68 4.63 -1.51
CA ARG A 257 -29.94 5.24 -1.08
C ARG A 257 -31.18 4.70 -1.78
N ALA A 258 -31.08 4.15 -2.99
CA ALA A 258 -32.23 3.54 -3.66
C ALA A 258 -32.68 2.23 -2.98
N ALA A 259 -31.83 1.63 -2.13
CA ALA A 259 -32.08 0.34 -1.49
C ALA A 259 -32.29 0.41 0.04
N ARG A 260 -32.24 1.60 0.68
CA ARG A 260 -32.49 1.71 2.11
C ARG A 260 -34.00 1.87 2.39
N PRO A 261 -34.67 0.92 3.05
CA PRO A 261 -36.03 1.16 3.55
C PRO A 261 -35.96 2.32 4.54
N LYS A 262 -36.83 3.32 4.34
CA LYS A 262 -37.01 4.40 5.32
C LYS A 262 -37.47 3.75 6.62
N LYS A 263 -36.68 3.88 7.69
CA LYS A 263 -37.16 3.69 9.06
C LYS A 263 -38.04 4.87 9.45
#